data_AF-A0A254S086-F1
#
_entry.id   AF-A0A254S086-F1
#
_cell.length_a   1.000
_cell.length_b   1.000
_cell.length_c   1.000
_cell.angle_alpha   90.00
_cell.angle_beta   90.00
_cell.angle_gamma   90.00
#
_symmetry.space_group_name_H-M   'P 1'
#
loop_
_entity.id
_entity.type
_entity.pdbx_description
1 polymer ?
#
loop_
_entity_poly.entity_id
_entity_poly.type
_entity_poly.pdbx_seq_one_letter_code
_entity_poly.pdbx_strand_id
1 'polypeptide(L)'
;MECVIISMEQGSRIYLWDNLKVVLMVMVVITHCVNVYQLQMEYWIQFLWIFIMTFTMPLFTLISGYFYKERSISYLIERFLYPCIIFSIVNYLVGILSGAYPNGISPKSGFAMWYLWALFIYNIITPVFLKKYDEKKLIFIAMAMTFICGFKFISNNILDSCRVVSFYVFFTLGIFLKKIIYV
;
A
#
# COMPACT_ATOMS: atom_id res chain seq x y z
N MET A 1 35.44 9.30 16.61
CA MET A 1 34.43 8.58 17.44
C MET A 1 33.08 8.47 16.75
N GLU A 2 32.67 9.41 15.90
CA GLU A 2 31.38 9.35 15.17
C GLU A 2 31.28 8.17 14.19
N CYS A 3 32.38 7.74 13.57
CA CYS A 3 32.39 6.61 12.64
C CYS A 3 32.15 5.23 13.31
N VAL A 4 32.38 5.10 14.62
CA VAL A 4 32.16 3.85 15.37
C VAL A 4 30.70 3.74 15.85
N ILE A 5 30.00 4.86 16.02
CA ILE A 5 28.58 4.85 16.43
C ILE A 5 27.70 4.35 15.27
N ILE A 6 28.04 4.70 14.03
CA ILE A 6 27.26 4.33 12.83
C ILE A 6 27.36 2.82 12.53
N SER A 7 28.48 2.17 12.87
CA SER A 7 28.65 0.73 12.62
C SER A 7 27.92 -0.16 13.63
N MET A 8 27.59 0.34 14.83
CA MET A 8 26.83 -0.43 15.83
C MET A 8 25.31 -0.44 15.58
N GLU A 9 24.78 0.50 14.78
CA GLU A 9 23.34 0.57 14.46
C GLU A 9 22.89 -0.43 13.38
N GLN A 10 23.82 -1.03 12.63
CA GLN A 10 23.49 -1.99 11.57
C GLN A 10 23.04 -3.37 12.08
N GLY A 11 23.23 -3.67 13.38
CA GLY A 11 22.88 -4.96 13.99
C GLY A 11 21.70 -4.95 14.97
N SER A 12 21.25 -3.78 15.43
CA SER A 12 20.16 -3.71 16.42
C SER A 12 18.82 -3.48 15.71
N ARG A 13 17.89 -4.43 15.82
CA ARG A 13 16.50 -4.19 15.40
C ARG A 13 15.94 -3.07 16.26
N ILE A 14 15.56 -1.96 15.64
CA ILE A 14 14.86 -0.89 16.32
C ILE A 14 13.42 -1.34 16.58
N TYR A 15 13.13 -1.67 17.83
CA TYR A 15 11.83 -2.18 18.29
C TYR A 15 10.65 -1.25 17.95
N LEU A 16 10.90 0.07 17.85
CA LEU A 16 9.88 1.06 17.47
C LEU A 16 9.28 0.78 16.08
N TRP A 17 10.10 0.38 15.11
CA TRP A 17 9.62 0.10 13.75
C TRP A 17 8.76 -1.16 13.68
N ASP A 18 9.06 -2.15 14.51
CA ASP A 18 8.29 -3.38 14.56
C ASP A 18 6.95 -3.17 15.30
N ASN A 19 6.95 -2.40 16.40
CA ASN A 19 5.71 -1.97 17.07
C ASN A 19 4.80 -1.18 16.13
N LEU A 20 5.36 -0.26 15.33
CA LEU A 20 4.60 0.55 14.38
C LEU A 20 3.92 -0.32 13.31
N LYS A 21 4.61 -1.33 12.77
CA LYS A 21 4.01 -2.26 11.80
C LYS A 21 2.86 -3.05 12.42
N VAL A 22 3.02 -3.52 13.67
CA VAL A 22 1.96 -4.25 14.38
C VAL A 22 0.75 -3.36 14.60
N VAL A 23 0.94 -2.12 15.07
CA VAL A 23 -0.15 -1.14 15.24
C VAL A 23 -0.88 -0.92 13.92
N LEU A 24 -0.16 -0.78 12.81
CA LEU A 24 -0.77 -0.60 11.49
C LEU A 24 -1.55 -1.83 11.02
N MET A 25 -1.02 -3.03 11.22
CA MET A 25 -1.75 -4.26 10.89
C MET A 25 -3.06 -4.34 11.69
N VAL A 26 -3.03 -4.00 12.98
CA VAL A 26 -4.23 -3.95 13.82
C VAL A 26 -5.22 -2.88 13.32
N MET A 27 -4.76 -1.68 12.96
CA MET A 27 -5.62 -0.63 12.40
C MET A 27 -6.29 -1.06 11.09
N VAL A 28 -5.59 -1.80 10.22
CA VAL A 28 -6.17 -2.37 8.99
C VAL A 28 -7.28 -3.36 9.31
N VAL A 29 -7.07 -4.24 10.29
CA VAL A 29 -8.09 -5.21 10.71
C VAL A 29 -9.32 -4.49 11.28
N ILE A 30 -9.13 -3.52 12.17
CA ILE A 30 -10.21 -2.71 12.75
C ILE A 30 -11.02 -2.03 11.64
N THR A 31 -10.35 -1.45 10.64
CA THR A 31 -11.01 -0.83 9.50
C THR A 31 -11.95 -1.80 8.78
N HIS A 32 -11.53 -3.04 8.54
CA HIS A 32 -12.36 -4.04 7.88
C HIS A 32 -13.52 -4.51 8.75
N CYS A 33 -13.32 -4.62 10.07
CA CYS A 33 -14.40 -4.91 11.00
C CYS A 33 -15.45 -3.80 11.00
N VAL A 34 -15.02 -2.53 11.04
CA VAL A 34 -15.90 -1.35 11.02
C VAL A 34 -16.63 -1.20 9.67
N ASN A 35 -16.00 -1.59 8.56
CA ASN A 35 -16.59 -1.54 7.22
C ASN A 35 -17.90 -2.35 7.12
N VAL A 36 -18.04 -3.44 7.89
CA VAL A 36 -19.28 -4.24 7.93
C VAL A 36 -20.44 -3.44 8.52
N TYR A 37 -20.17 -2.58 9.51
CA TYR A 37 -21.17 -1.76 10.19
C TYR A 37 -21.53 -0.47 9.42
N GLN A 38 -20.79 -0.11 8.36
CA GLN A 38 -21.15 1.04 7.52
C GLN A 38 -22.52 0.91 6.84
N LEU A 39 -23.01 -0.32 6.70
CA LEU A 39 -24.33 -0.64 6.13
C LEU A 39 -25.49 -0.11 6.98
N GLN A 40 -25.28 0.17 8.27
CA GLN A 40 -26.31 0.69 9.18
C GLN A 40 -26.49 2.22 9.14
N MET A 41 -25.81 2.92 8.22
CA MET A 41 -25.99 4.37 7.96
C MET A 41 -25.76 5.29 9.18
N GLU A 42 -25.02 4.85 10.20
CA GLU A 42 -24.59 5.75 11.28
C GLU A 42 -23.41 6.61 10.82
N TYR A 43 -23.64 7.93 10.75
CA TYR A 43 -22.64 8.92 10.32
C TYR A 43 -21.34 8.87 11.15
N TRP A 44 -21.43 8.56 12.45
CA TRP A 44 -20.26 8.45 13.33
C TRP A 44 -19.33 7.29 12.94
N ILE A 45 -19.89 6.15 12.53
CA ILE A 45 -19.13 4.96 12.10
C ILE A 45 -18.41 5.23 10.78
N GLN A 46 -19.07 5.93 9.85
CA GLN A 46 -18.45 6.33 8.58
C GLN A 46 -17.30 7.31 8.79
N PHE A 47 -17.48 8.32 9.65
CA PHE A 47 -16.43 9.27 9.98
C PHE A 47 -15.21 8.57 10.60
N LEU A 48 -15.44 7.67 11.57
CA LEU A 48 -14.37 6.90 12.21
C LEU A 48 -13.60 6.05 11.19
N TRP A 49 -14.30 5.40 10.26
CA TRP A 49 -13.67 4.63 9.20
C TRP A 49 -12.81 5.49 8.28
N ILE A 50 -13.31 6.64 7.81
CA ILE A 50 -12.55 7.56 6.95
C ILE A 50 -11.32 8.07 7.71
N PHE A 51 -11.48 8.39 8.99
CA PHE A 51 -10.39 8.86 9.84
C PHE A 51 -9.29 7.81 9.94
N ILE A 52 -9.62 6.57 10.34
CA ILE A 52 -8.63 5.49 10.47
C ILE A 52 -7.97 5.20 9.11
N MET A 53 -8.76 5.17 8.03
CA MET A 53 -8.25 4.88 6.68
C MET A 53 -7.27 5.94 6.17
N THR A 54 -7.55 7.21 6.42
CA THR A 54 -6.71 8.34 6.00
C THR A 54 -5.31 8.27 6.60
N PHE A 55 -5.15 7.73 7.80
CA PHE A 55 -3.82 7.57 8.40
C PHE A 55 -3.20 6.23 8.06
N THR A 56 -3.99 5.15 8.14
CA THR A 56 -3.47 3.79 8.04
C THR A 56 -2.86 3.52 6.67
N MET A 57 -3.58 3.86 5.58
CA MET A 57 -3.13 3.52 4.22
C MET A 57 -1.90 4.32 3.77
N PRO A 58 -1.84 5.66 3.94
CA PRO A 58 -0.61 6.42 3.67
C PRO A 58 0.58 5.99 4.52
N LEU A 59 0.39 5.79 5.83
CA LEU A 59 1.49 5.45 6.73
C LEU A 59 2.03 4.05 6.40
N PHE A 60 1.15 3.09 6.11
CA PHE A 60 1.55 1.74 5.71
C PHE A 60 2.31 1.74 4.38
N THR A 61 1.87 2.58 3.43
CA THR A 61 2.56 2.76 2.14
C THR A 61 3.94 3.40 2.31
N LEU A 62 4.03 4.43 3.16
CA LEU A 62 5.28 5.12 3.45
C LEU A 62 6.31 4.19 4.10
N ILE A 63 5.89 3.41 5.10
CA ILE A 63 6.77 2.44 5.76
C ILE A 63 7.21 1.35 4.78
N SER A 64 6.31 0.92 3.90
CA SER A 64 6.65 -0.05 2.83
C SER A 64 7.72 0.50 1.89
N GLY A 65 7.66 1.80 1.56
CA GLY A 65 8.70 2.51 0.81
C GLY A 65 10.01 2.69 1.60
N TYR A 66 9.93 2.98 2.90
CA TYR A 66 11.12 3.12 3.76
C TYR A 66 11.92 1.81 3.87
N PHE A 67 11.23 0.68 4.01
CA PHE A 67 11.87 -0.64 4.05
C PHE A 67 12.14 -1.24 2.67
N TYR A 68 11.84 -0.52 1.58
CA TYR A 68 12.08 -0.98 0.24
C TYR A 68 13.56 -1.30 0.00
N LYS A 69 13.79 -2.42 -0.68
CA LYS A 69 15.07 -2.88 -1.21
C LYS A 69 14.81 -3.49 -2.57
N GLU A 70 15.67 -3.23 -3.54
CA GLU A 70 15.58 -3.88 -4.85
C GLU A 70 15.73 -5.41 -4.66
N ARG A 71 14.80 -6.17 -5.23
CA ARG A 71 14.74 -7.64 -5.15
C ARG A 71 14.52 -8.19 -6.55
N SER A 72 14.87 -9.46 -6.75
CA SER A 72 14.61 -10.15 -8.02
C SER A 72 13.11 -10.28 -8.28
N ILE A 73 12.71 -10.20 -9.55
CA ILE A 73 11.30 -10.34 -9.97
C ILE A 73 10.70 -11.66 -9.46
N SER A 74 11.47 -12.75 -9.45
CA SER A 74 11.03 -14.04 -8.90
C SER A 74 10.62 -13.95 -7.43
N TYR A 75 11.37 -13.19 -6.61
CA TYR A 75 11.03 -12.95 -5.21
C TYR A 75 9.75 -12.11 -5.08
N LEU A 76 9.55 -11.11 -5.94
CA LEU A 76 8.32 -10.31 -5.95
C LEU A 76 7.10 -11.16 -6.29
N ILE A 77 7.23 -12.06 -7.28
CA ILE A 77 6.15 -12.95 -7.69
C ILE A 77 5.76 -13.88 -6.54
N GLU A 78 6.72 -14.53 -5.90
CA GLU A 78 6.46 -15.45 -4.81
C GLU A 78 5.88 -14.75 -3.58
N ARG A 79 6.37 -13.54 -3.26
CA ARG A 79 5.98 -12.82 -2.04
C ARG A 79 4.71 -12.00 -2.17
N PHE A 80 4.42 -11.48 -3.36
CA PHE A 80 3.27 -10.58 -3.60
C PHE A 80 2.25 -11.21 -4.54
N LEU A 81 2.67 -11.65 -5.73
CA LEU A 81 1.74 -12.12 -6.75
C LEU A 81 1.04 -13.42 -6.34
N TYR A 82 1.79 -14.37 -5.76
CA TYR A 82 1.24 -15.66 -5.35
C TYR A 82 0.19 -15.52 -4.23
N PRO A 83 0.46 -14.81 -3.11
CA PRO A 83 -0.59 -14.49 -2.14
C PRO A 83 -1.74 -13.71 -2.76
N CYS A 84 -1.45 -12.75 -3.64
CA CYS A 84 -2.48 -11.92 -4.26
C CYS A 84 -3.46 -12.75 -5.11
N ILE A 85 -2.96 -13.71 -5.89
CA ILE A 85 -3.79 -14.63 -6.69
C ILE A 85 -4.60 -15.53 -5.77
N ILE A 86 -4.00 -16.12 -4.74
CA ILE A 86 -4.69 -16.99 -3.79
C ILE A 86 -5.83 -16.23 -3.09
N PHE A 87 -5.55 -15.05 -2.54
CA PHE A 87 -6.57 -14.22 -1.89
C PHE A 87 -7.66 -13.78 -2.88
N SER A 88 -7.30 -13.52 -4.14
CA SER A 88 -8.27 -13.20 -5.19
C SER A 88 -9.22 -14.35 -5.46
N ILE A 89 -8.71 -15.56 -5.58
CA ILE A 89 -9.51 -16.77 -5.79
C ILE A 89 -10.39 -17.05 -4.58
N VAL A 90 -9.84 -17.00 -3.37
CA VAL A 90 -10.61 -17.24 -2.13
C VAL A 90 -11.73 -16.22 -1.97
N ASN A 91 -11.44 -14.94 -2.15
CA ASN A 91 -12.46 -13.90 -2.05
C ASN A 91 -13.55 -14.03 -3.13
N TYR A 92 -13.17 -14.45 -4.34
CA TYR A 92 -14.12 -14.74 -5.41
C TYR A 92 -15.05 -15.91 -5.05
N LEU A 93 -14.48 -17.01 -4.55
CA LEU A 93 -15.26 -18.19 -4.11
C LEU A 93 -16.21 -17.84 -2.96
N VAL A 94 -15.74 -17.11 -1.95
CA VAL A 94 -16.56 -16.64 -0.82
C VAL A 94 -17.68 -15.71 -1.30
N GLY A 95 -17.40 -14.82 -2.24
CA GLY A 95 -18.39 -13.90 -2.79
C GLY A 95 -19.47 -14.59 -3.62
N ILE A 96 -19.14 -15.66 -4.36
CA ILE A 96 -20.14 -16.52 -5.02
C ILE A 96 -21.02 -17.21 -3.97
N LEU A 97 -20.41 -17.85 -2.96
CA LEU A 97 -21.13 -18.57 -1.91
C LEU A 97 -22.07 -17.67 -1.10
N SER A 98 -21.69 -16.40 -0.93
CA SER A 98 -22.47 -15.42 -0.19
C SER A 98 -23.54 -14.70 -1.04
N GLY A 99 -23.66 -15.01 -2.33
CA GLY A 99 -24.60 -14.35 -3.25
C GLY A 99 -24.26 -12.88 -3.55
N ALA A 100 -23.04 -12.43 -3.27
CA ALA A 100 -22.64 -11.03 -3.38
C ALA A 100 -22.44 -10.53 -4.82
N TYR A 101 -22.49 -11.43 -5.82
CA TYR A 101 -22.34 -11.10 -7.24
C TYR A 101 -23.54 -11.60 -8.06
N PRO A 102 -24.69 -10.90 -8.06
CA PRO A 102 -25.89 -11.34 -8.79
C PRO A 102 -25.74 -11.31 -10.32
N ASN A 103 -24.83 -10.48 -10.86
CA ASN A 103 -24.74 -10.15 -12.29
C ASN A 103 -23.40 -10.53 -12.95
N GLY A 104 -22.69 -11.54 -12.42
CA GLY A 104 -21.46 -12.07 -13.03
C GLY A 104 -20.16 -11.49 -12.48
N ILE A 105 -19.05 -11.89 -13.13
CA ILE A 105 -17.66 -11.67 -12.68
C ILE A 105 -17.37 -10.17 -12.60
N SER A 106 -17.41 -9.60 -11.39
CA SER A 106 -16.89 -8.26 -11.14
C SER A 106 -15.41 -8.36 -10.77
N PRO A 107 -14.48 -7.73 -11.51
CA PRO A 107 -13.09 -7.59 -11.10
C PRO A 107 -12.90 -6.61 -9.93
N LYS A 108 -13.97 -6.26 -9.20
CA LYS A 108 -13.87 -5.56 -7.93
C LYS A 108 -13.23 -6.50 -6.92
N SER A 109 -12.00 -6.17 -6.57
CA SER A 109 -11.27 -6.79 -5.49
C SER A 109 -12.02 -6.54 -4.17
N GLY A 110 -12.72 -7.56 -3.67
CA GLY A 110 -13.17 -7.57 -2.27
C GLY A 110 -11.96 -7.66 -1.34
N PHE A 111 -12.06 -7.17 -0.10
CA PHE A 111 -10.97 -7.23 0.90
C PHE A 111 -9.59 -6.72 0.43
N ALA A 112 -9.36 -5.40 0.44
CA ALA A 112 -8.03 -4.74 0.37
C ALA A 112 -6.93 -5.31 -0.57
N MET A 113 -7.24 -6.16 -1.57
CA MET A 113 -6.20 -6.80 -2.38
C MET A 113 -5.57 -5.82 -3.37
N TRP A 114 -6.24 -4.68 -3.60
CA TRP A 114 -5.66 -3.55 -4.33
C TRP A 114 -4.28 -3.16 -3.78
N TYR A 115 -4.04 -3.29 -2.47
CA TYR A 115 -2.76 -2.91 -1.87
C TYR A 115 -1.64 -3.92 -2.18
N LEU A 116 -1.94 -5.22 -2.25
CA LEU A 116 -0.97 -6.24 -2.68
C LEU A 116 -0.55 -6.02 -4.13
N TRP A 117 -1.52 -5.74 -5.01
CA TRP A 117 -1.26 -5.32 -6.39
C TRP A 117 -0.43 -4.04 -6.45
N ALA A 118 -0.75 -3.04 -5.62
CA ALA A 118 0.00 -1.80 -5.54
C ALA A 118 1.46 -2.05 -5.18
N LEU A 119 1.73 -2.84 -4.14
CA LEU A 119 3.10 -3.19 -3.75
C LEU A 119 3.86 -3.90 -4.87
N PHE A 120 3.23 -4.85 -5.55
CA PHE A 120 3.86 -5.54 -6.69
C PHE A 120 4.26 -4.55 -7.79
N ILE A 121 3.32 -3.68 -8.19
CA ILE A 121 3.54 -2.64 -9.21
C ILE A 121 4.65 -1.68 -8.77
N TYR A 122 4.62 -1.19 -7.53
CA TYR A 122 5.62 -0.26 -7.02
C TYR A 122 7.01 -0.89 -7.06
N ASN A 123 7.18 -2.14 -6.63
CA ASN A 123 8.48 -2.80 -6.63
C ASN A 123 9.04 -3.03 -8.05
N ILE A 124 8.19 -3.10 -9.09
CA ILE A 124 8.61 -3.18 -10.51
C ILE A 124 8.95 -1.79 -11.07
N ILE A 125 8.10 -0.80 -10.79
CA ILE A 125 8.21 0.55 -11.35
C ILE A 125 9.39 1.30 -10.71
N THR A 126 9.50 1.27 -9.39
CA THR A 126 10.50 2.03 -8.63
C THR A 126 11.95 1.83 -9.11
N PRO A 127 12.49 0.61 -9.33
CA PRO A 127 13.87 0.45 -9.79
C PRO A 127 14.10 1.01 -11.20
N VAL A 128 13.10 0.94 -12.09
CA VAL A 128 13.16 1.50 -13.44
C VAL A 128 13.22 3.02 -13.39
N PHE A 129 12.41 3.64 -12.51
CA PHE A 129 12.38 5.08 -12.35
C PHE A 129 13.63 5.62 -11.64
N LEU A 130 14.15 4.92 -10.61
CA LEU A 130 15.38 5.31 -9.92
C LEU A 130 16.62 5.24 -10.82
N LYS A 131 16.63 4.38 -11.84
CA LYS A 131 17.70 4.36 -12.86
C LYS A 131 17.68 5.57 -13.79
N LYS A 132 16.51 6.19 -14.00
CA LYS A 132 16.30 7.24 -15.00
C LYS A 132 16.15 8.65 -14.41
N TYR A 133 15.65 8.76 -13.19
CA TYR A 133 15.32 10.03 -12.56
C TYR A 133 15.85 10.09 -11.12
N ASP A 134 16.23 11.29 -10.70
CA ASP A 134 16.52 11.57 -9.29
C ASP A 134 15.23 11.48 -8.44
N GLU A 135 15.37 11.13 -7.16
CA GLU A 135 14.25 10.81 -6.27
C GLU A 135 13.29 11.99 -6.07
N LYS A 136 13.83 13.22 -6.04
CA LYS A 136 13.01 14.44 -5.96
C LYS A 136 12.09 14.59 -7.17
N LYS A 137 12.59 14.26 -8.37
CA LYS A 137 11.79 14.26 -9.61
C LYS A 137 10.76 13.13 -9.57
N LEU A 138 11.10 11.98 -9.00
CA LEU A 138 10.17 10.86 -8.86
C LEU A 138 8.97 11.22 -7.97
N ILE A 139 9.20 11.90 -6.84
CA ILE A 139 8.13 12.40 -5.97
C ILE A 139 7.23 13.40 -6.74
N PHE A 140 7.84 14.32 -7.48
CA PHE A 140 7.08 15.30 -8.27
C PHE A 140 6.22 14.63 -9.34
N ILE A 141 6.76 13.63 -10.05
CA ILE A 141 6.00 12.83 -11.03
C ILE A 141 4.86 12.08 -10.35
N ALA A 142 5.11 11.43 -9.21
CA ALA A 142 4.07 10.72 -8.45
C ALA A 142 2.95 11.67 -8.00
N MET A 143 3.30 12.88 -7.55
CA MET A 143 2.34 13.91 -7.18
C MET A 143 1.49 14.33 -8.38
N ALA A 144 2.12 14.64 -9.51
CA ALA A 144 1.40 14.98 -10.74
C ALA A 144 0.43 13.87 -11.17
N MET A 145 0.88 12.61 -11.13
CA MET A 145 0.03 11.45 -11.44
C MET A 145 -1.17 11.32 -10.49
N THR A 146 -0.99 11.63 -9.22
CA THR A 146 -2.06 11.62 -8.22
C THR A 146 -3.12 12.68 -8.52
N PHE A 147 -2.69 13.90 -8.86
CA PHE A 147 -3.60 14.97 -9.27
C PHE A 147 -4.40 14.58 -10.52
N ILE A 148 -3.74 14.01 -11.53
CA ILE A 148 -4.40 13.54 -12.76
C ILE A 148 -5.45 12.46 -12.44
N CYS A 149 -5.14 11.51 -11.56
CA CYS A 149 -6.10 10.49 -11.14
C CYS A 149 -7.30 11.09 -10.38
N GLY A 150 -7.06 12.12 -9.56
CA GLY A 150 -8.09 12.80 -8.77
C GLY A 150 -9.16 13.49 -9.62
N PHE A 151 -8.81 14.00 -10.80
CA PHE A 151 -9.75 14.61 -11.75
C PHE A 151 -10.62 13.59 -12.52
N LYS A 152 -10.71 12.34 -12.06
CA LYS A 152 -11.52 11.25 -12.65
C LYS A 152 -11.16 10.89 -14.10
N PHE A 153 -9.91 11.09 -14.52
CA PHE A 153 -9.46 10.61 -15.84
C PHE A 153 -9.36 9.08 -15.94
N ILE A 154 -9.28 8.37 -14.80
CA ILE A 154 -9.19 6.91 -14.74
C ILE A 154 -10.45 6.36 -14.05
N SER A 155 -11.10 5.40 -14.69
CA SER A 155 -12.24 4.70 -14.08
C SER A 155 -11.76 3.78 -12.95
N ASN A 156 -12.46 3.76 -11.82
CA ASN A 156 -12.15 2.87 -10.70
C ASN A 156 -12.62 1.42 -10.92
N ASN A 157 -13.02 1.07 -12.15
CA ASN A 157 -13.64 -0.22 -12.46
C ASN A 157 -12.65 -1.38 -12.51
N ILE A 158 -11.35 -1.09 -12.67
CA ILE A 158 -10.28 -2.09 -12.74
C ILE A 158 -9.36 -1.88 -11.53
N LEU A 159 -9.36 -2.85 -10.60
CA LEU A 159 -8.38 -2.99 -9.51
C LEU A 159 -8.21 -1.78 -8.55
N ASP A 160 -9.19 -0.88 -8.45
CA ASP A 160 -9.04 0.41 -7.74
C ASP A 160 -7.80 1.20 -8.22
N SER A 161 -7.55 1.23 -9.54
CA SER A 161 -6.36 1.82 -10.15
C SER A 161 -6.05 3.25 -9.69
N CYS A 162 -7.08 4.09 -9.46
CA CYS A 162 -6.88 5.45 -8.96
C CYS A 162 -6.24 5.47 -7.57
N ARG A 163 -6.61 4.53 -6.69
CA ARG A 163 -6.03 4.41 -5.34
C ARG A 163 -4.57 4.00 -5.46
N VAL A 164 -4.28 2.98 -6.26
CA VAL A 164 -2.91 2.50 -6.50
C VAL A 164 -2.01 3.64 -7.00
N VAL A 165 -2.45 4.44 -7.95
CA VAL A 165 -1.61 5.56 -8.42
C VAL A 165 -1.47 6.64 -7.36
N SER A 166 -2.54 6.98 -6.65
CA SER A 166 -2.54 8.04 -5.64
C SER A 166 -1.63 7.74 -4.45
N PHE A 167 -1.56 6.48 -4.03
CA PHE A 167 -0.72 6.09 -2.89
C PHE A 167 0.77 5.98 -3.24
N TYR A 168 1.14 5.95 -4.53
CA TYR A 168 2.54 5.86 -4.95
C TYR A 168 3.41 7.02 -4.47
N VAL A 169 2.81 8.21 -4.27
CA VAL A 169 3.51 9.37 -3.69
C VAL A 169 4.07 9.05 -2.31
N PHE A 170 3.29 8.40 -1.45
CA PHE A 170 3.74 8.04 -0.11
C PHE A 170 4.83 6.98 -0.13
N PHE A 171 4.77 6.05 -1.09
CA PHE A 171 5.83 5.04 -1.27
C PHE A 171 7.17 5.68 -1.64
N THR A 172 7.15 6.58 -2.62
CA THR A 172 8.36 7.30 -3.07
C THR A 172 8.92 8.25 -2.01
N LEU A 173 8.05 8.90 -1.22
CA LEU A 173 8.44 9.67 -0.03
C LEU A 173 9.16 8.80 1.01
N GLY A 174 8.68 7.57 1.25
CA GLY A 174 9.34 6.63 2.15
C GLY A 174 10.78 6.30 1.74
N ILE A 175 11.02 6.12 0.44
CA ILE A 175 12.37 5.87 -0.12
C ILE A 175 13.28 7.07 0.10
N PHE A 176 12.78 8.28 -0.17
CA PHE A 176 13.54 9.51 0.01
C PHE A 176 13.89 9.76 1.49
N LEU A 177 12.96 9.49 2.42
CA LEU A 177 13.21 9.58 3.87
C LEU A 177 14.33 8.65 4.32
N LYS A 178 14.35 7.42 3.81
CA LYS A 178 15.44 6.48 4.08
C LYS A 178 16.78 7.08 3.66
N LYS A 179 16.89 7.62 2.44
CA LYS A 179 18.14 8.20 1.98
C LYS A 179 18.61 9.38 2.82
N ILE A 180 17.73 10.30 3.20
CA ILE A 180 18.09 11.44 4.06
C ILE A 180 18.67 10.97 5.40
N ILE A 181 18.09 9.93 6.00
CA ILE A 181 18.51 9.44 7.33
C ILE A 181 19.83 8.65 7.26
N TYR A 182 20.16 8.05 6.11
CA TYR A 182 21.38 7.26 5.90
C TYR A 182 22.50 8.03 5.15
N VAL A 183 22.32 9.33 4.86
CA VAL A 183 23.33 10.25 4.30
C VAL A 183 23.85 11.15 5.42
#